data_AF-A0A950X4F5-F1
#
_entry.id   AF-A0A950X4F5-F1
#
_cell.length_a   1.000
_cell.length_b   1.000
_cell.length_c   1.000
_cell.angle_alpha   90.00
_cell.angle_beta   90.00
_cell.angle_gamma   90.00
#
_symmetry.space_group_name_H-M   'P 1'
#
loop_
_entity.id
_entity.type
_entity.pdbx_description
1 polymer ?
#
loop_
_entity_poly.entity_id
_entity_poly.type
_entity_poly.pdbx_seq_one_letter_code
_entity_poly.pdbx_strand_id
1 'polypeptide(L)'
;MKPVMDALPIDFSIHVDFVRWLPNCFAVMLPGLLITFAALLYRLLFVLAGSPATWANFSPLTSIFLCSAVFLPQRRLVIWPALGVLVSDALINAHFHSSMLDTRMIPGYFCFGISFLLGAWLRGTARRTFWLLAATVFSSFFFYVVTNTAAWYFDSPAPLTIPLYPKNFGGWLQALTVGHPGFPPTWLFFRHTLLSDLLFTSLFVLGQSLFTRKAVSAASDLPRPTYPSSV
;
A
#
# COMPACT_ATOMS: atom_id res chain seq x y z
N MET A 1 -24.56 -8.17 -64.82
CA MET A 1 -23.37 -8.33 -63.94
C MET A 1 -23.71 -7.74 -62.57
N LYS A 2 -23.88 -8.59 -61.55
CA LYS A 2 -23.99 -8.16 -60.14
C LYS A 2 -22.61 -8.33 -59.49
N PRO A 3 -22.16 -7.43 -58.60
CA PRO A 3 -20.95 -7.65 -57.84
C PRO A 3 -21.22 -8.66 -56.72
N VAL A 4 -20.41 -9.71 -56.65
CA VAL A 4 -20.38 -10.63 -55.51
C VAL A 4 -19.60 -9.92 -54.40
N MET A 5 -20.30 -9.54 -53.33
CA MET A 5 -19.67 -9.11 -52.09
C MET A 5 -19.20 -10.35 -51.35
N ASP A 6 -17.90 -10.63 -51.40
CA ASP A 6 -17.28 -11.62 -50.53
C ASP A 6 -17.38 -11.14 -49.08
N ALA A 7 -18.09 -11.91 -48.27
CA ALA A 7 -18.19 -11.70 -46.84
C ALA A 7 -16.82 -11.95 -46.20
N LEU A 8 -16.17 -10.89 -45.73
CA LEU A 8 -15.01 -10.99 -44.84
C LEU A 8 -15.43 -11.77 -43.59
N PRO A 9 -14.85 -12.95 -43.29
CA PRO A 9 -15.16 -13.66 -42.07
C PRO A 9 -14.67 -12.81 -40.89
N ILE A 10 -15.61 -12.38 -40.04
CA ILE A 10 -15.29 -11.74 -38.77
C ILE A 10 -14.62 -12.82 -37.90
N ASP A 11 -13.30 -12.77 -37.83
CA ASP A 11 -12.52 -13.64 -36.96
C ASP A 11 -12.71 -13.19 -35.50
N PHE A 12 -13.47 -13.96 -34.73
CA PHE A 12 -13.65 -13.80 -33.28
C PHE A 12 -12.56 -14.53 -32.48
N SER A 13 -11.41 -14.84 -33.09
CA SER A 13 -10.25 -15.31 -32.34
C SER A 13 -9.76 -14.19 -31.42
N ILE A 14 -10.18 -14.22 -30.16
CA ILE A 14 -9.50 -13.49 -29.10
C ILE A 14 -8.14 -14.18 -28.94
N HIS A 15 -7.15 -13.74 -29.72
CA HIS A 15 -5.75 -14.11 -29.52
C HIS A 15 -5.29 -13.51 -28.18
N VAL A 16 -5.60 -14.21 -27.08
CA VAL A 16 -4.98 -13.94 -25.79
C VAL A 16 -3.56 -14.50 -25.87
N ASP A 17 -2.62 -13.69 -26.37
CA ASP A 17 -1.20 -14.00 -26.42
C ASP A 17 -0.62 -14.05 -24.99
N PHE A 18 -0.96 -15.12 -24.25
CA PHE A 18 -0.49 -15.38 -22.88
C PHE A 18 1.04 -15.30 -22.79
N VAL A 19 1.75 -15.74 -23.84
CA VAL A 19 3.20 -15.81 -23.94
C VAL A 19 3.87 -14.42 -24.03
N ARG A 20 3.23 -13.44 -24.69
CA ARG A 20 3.75 -12.06 -24.78
C ARG A 20 3.22 -11.16 -23.65
N TRP A 21 2.06 -11.48 -23.09
CA TRP A 21 1.38 -10.65 -22.09
C TRP A 21 1.83 -10.92 -20.64
N LEU A 22 2.15 -12.18 -20.29
CA LEU A 22 2.65 -12.52 -18.95
C LEU A 22 3.99 -11.86 -18.59
N PRO A 23 5.04 -11.85 -19.44
CA PRO A 23 6.37 -11.40 -19.02
C PRO A 23 6.40 -9.90 -18.67
N ASN A 24 5.70 -9.08 -19.44
CA ASN A 24 5.65 -7.63 -19.24
C ASN A 24 4.80 -7.26 -18.01
N CYS A 25 3.70 -7.96 -17.76
CA CYS A 25 2.93 -7.79 -16.54
C CYS A 25 3.72 -8.27 -15.32
N PHE A 26 4.37 -9.43 -15.41
CA PHE A 26 5.14 -10.03 -14.32
C PHE A 26 6.35 -9.17 -13.92
N ALA A 27 7.09 -8.61 -14.88
CA ALA A 27 8.21 -7.70 -14.61
C ALA A 27 7.78 -6.41 -13.89
N VAL A 28 6.54 -5.96 -14.09
CA VAL A 28 5.96 -4.80 -13.40
C VAL A 28 5.35 -5.18 -12.04
N MET A 29 4.81 -6.39 -11.91
CA MET A 29 4.14 -6.88 -10.70
C MET A 29 5.10 -7.37 -9.62
N LEU A 30 6.15 -8.07 -10.03
CA LEU A 30 7.06 -8.77 -9.13
C LEU A 30 7.74 -7.81 -8.12
N PRO A 31 8.28 -6.65 -8.51
CA PRO A 31 8.94 -5.75 -7.56
C PRO A 31 7.97 -5.22 -6.51
N GLY A 32 6.77 -4.83 -6.96
CA GLY A 32 5.73 -4.33 -6.06
C GLY A 32 5.26 -5.38 -5.06
N LEU A 33 5.05 -6.62 -5.52
CA LEU A 33 4.66 -7.73 -4.63
C LEU A 33 5.78 -8.12 -3.66
N LEU A 34 7.03 -8.20 -4.12
CA LEU A 34 8.18 -8.51 -3.27
C LEU A 34 8.38 -7.46 -2.19
N ILE A 35 8.31 -6.17 -2.53
CA ILE A 35 8.45 -5.09 -1.54
C ILE A 35 7.28 -5.11 -0.57
N THR A 36 6.06 -5.36 -1.04
CA THR A 36 4.88 -5.51 -0.17
C THR A 36 5.07 -6.66 0.82
N PHE A 37 5.49 -7.82 0.36
CA PHE A 37 5.73 -8.98 1.22
C PHE A 37 6.88 -8.72 2.20
N ALA A 38 7.99 -8.16 1.75
CA ALA A 38 9.12 -7.81 2.60
C ALA A 38 8.72 -6.78 3.68
N ALA A 39 7.87 -5.82 3.34
CA ALA A 39 7.39 -4.79 4.26
C ALA A 39 6.44 -5.37 5.33
N LEU A 40 5.59 -6.33 4.96
CA LEU A 40 4.75 -7.08 5.90
C LEU A 40 5.58 -8.01 6.80
N LEU A 41 6.59 -8.68 6.24
CA LEU A 41 7.51 -9.50 7.01
C LEU A 41 8.32 -8.65 7.99
N TYR A 42 8.83 -7.49 7.54
CA TYR A 42 9.49 -6.51 8.40
C TYR A 42 8.58 -6.11 9.57
N ARG A 43 7.31 -5.75 9.29
CA ARG A 43 6.33 -5.40 10.34
C ARG A 43 6.20 -6.51 11.38
N LEU A 44 6.03 -7.76 10.94
CA LEU A 44 5.90 -8.91 11.83
C LEU A 44 7.16 -9.15 12.66
N LEU A 45 8.32 -9.24 12.02
CA LEU A 45 9.59 -9.50 12.69
C LEU A 45 9.96 -8.38 13.66
N PHE A 46 9.70 -7.12 13.28
CA PHE A 46 9.98 -5.97 14.13
C PHE A 46 9.21 -6.05 15.44
N VAL A 47 7.91 -6.37 15.37
CA VAL A 47 7.08 -6.51 16.57
C VAL A 47 7.45 -7.75 17.39
N LEU A 48 7.60 -8.91 16.73
CA LEU A 48 7.90 -10.18 17.41
C LEU A 48 9.31 -10.22 18.03
N ALA A 49 10.25 -9.43 17.52
CA ALA A 49 11.59 -9.29 18.11
C ALA A 49 11.62 -8.36 19.35
N GLY A 50 10.46 -7.88 19.81
CA GLY A 50 10.37 -6.96 20.95
C GLY A 50 10.79 -5.55 20.58
N SER A 51 10.19 -4.98 19.52
CA SER A 51 10.50 -3.61 19.08
C SER A 51 10.48 -2.63 20.25
N PRO A 52 11.49 -1.77 20.38
CA PRO A 52 11.50 -0.76 21.44
C PRO A 52 10.34 0.23 21.24
N ALA A 53 9.69 0.61 22.34
CA ALA A 53 8.59 1.58 22.33
C ALA A 53 8.96 2.93 21.69
N THR A 54 10.26 3.26 21.66
CA THR A 54 10.81 4.45 21.02
C THR A 54 10.63 4.48 19.50
N TRP A 55 10.38 3.34 18.85
CA TRP A 55 10.16 3.22 17.41
C TRP A 55 8.76 2.67 17.07
N ALA A 56 7.83 2.76 18.02
CA ALA A 56 6.44 2.38 17.80
C ALA A 56 5.84 3.15 16.60
N ASN A 57 4.97 2.49 15.85
CA ASN A 57 4.34 2.98 14.61
C ASN A 57 5.30 3.27 13.44
N PHE A 58 6.54 2.80 13.48
CA PHE A 58 7.37 2.70 12.27
C PHE A 58 6.85 1.52 11.43
N SER A 59 5.86 1.78 10.58
CA SER A 59 5.22 0.73 9.78
C SER A 59 4.77 1.24 8.42
N PRO A 60 5.07 0.50 7.33
CA PRO A 60 4.81 0.94 5.97
C PRO A 60 3.37 0.71 5.48
N LEU A 61 2.38 0.70 6.38
CA LEU A 61 1.05 0.25 5.99
C LEU A 61 0.40 1.18 4.95
N THR A 62 0.36 2.49 5.20
CA THR A 62 -0.32 3.41 4.27
C THR A 62 0.42 3.47 2.93
N SER A 63 1.75 3.48 2.96
CA SER A 63 2.60 3.46 1.75
C SER A 63 2.44 2.17 0.94
N ILE A 64 2.31 0.99 1.56
CA ILE A 64 2.02 -0.26 0.85
C ILE A 64 0.70 -0.15 0.07
N PHE A 65 -0.39 0.31 0.69
CA PHE A 65 -1.69 0.42 0.01
C PHE A 65 -1.67 1.46 -1.11
N LEU A 66 -1.04 2.62 -0.86
CA LEU A 66 -0.84 3.68 -1.84
C LEU A 66 -0.04 3.16 -3.05
N CYS A 67 1.13 2.54 -2.80
CA CYS A 67 2.03 2.07 -3.84
C CYS A 67 1.46 0.86 -4.58
N SER A 68 0.77 -0.05 -3.89
CA SER A 68 0.08 -1.17 -4.51
C SER A 68 -0.95 -0.69 -5.53
N ALA A 69 -1.68 0.38 -5.22
CA ALA A 69 -2.65 0.97 -6.15
C ALA A 69 -1.99 1.64 -7.36
N VAL A 70 -0.76 2.17 -7.22
CA VAL A 70 -0.03 2.84 -8.31
C VAL A 70 0.69 1.85 -9.23
N PHE A 71 1.34 0.84 -8.65
CA PHE A 71 2.27 -0.03 -9.37
C PHE A 71 1.68 -1.38 -9.79
N LEU A 72 0.70 -1.94 -9.07
CA LEU A 72 0.12 -3.23 -9.45
C LEU A 72 -0.82 -3.07 -10.66
N PRO A 73 -0.61 -3.77 -11.78
CA PRO A 73 -1.43 -3.60 -12.98
C PRO A 73 -2.90 -3.94 -12.72
N GLN A 74 -3.18 -4.98 -11.92
CA GLN A 74 -4.53 -5.41 -11.61
C GLN A 74 -4.96 -4.91 -10.22
N ARG A 75 -6.08 -4.17 -10.15
CA ARG A 75 -6.63 -3.64 -8.89
C ARG A 75 -6.94 -4.73 -7.86
N ARG A 76 -7.31 -5.93 -8.34
CA ARG A 76 -7.63 -7.10 -7.48
C ARG A 76 -6.44 -7.56 -6.64
N LEU A 77 -5.21 -7.26 -7.05
CA LEU A 77 -4.01 -7.67 -6.31
C LEU A 77 -3.79 -6.88 -5.02
N VAL A 78 -4.57 -5.83 -4.77
CA VAL A 78 -4.64 -5.21 -3.43
C VAL A 78 -5.13 -6.20 -2.37
N ILE A 79 -5.73 -7.34 -2.77
CA ILE A 79 -6.08 -8.41 -1.85
C ILE A 79 -4.84 -8.92 -1.09
N TRP A 80 -3.66 -8.91 -1.70
CA TRP A 80 -2.42 -9.37 -1.05
C TRP A 80 -1.97 -8.48 0.11
N PRO A 81 -1.79 -7.15 -0.05
CA PRO A 81 -1.52 -6.27 1.08
C PRO A 81 -2.67 -6.26 2.09
N ALA A 82 -3.93 -6.33 1.64
CA ALA A 82 -5.08 -6.37 2.55
C ALA A 82 -5.07 -7.61 3.46
N LEU A 83 -4.95 -8.81 2.86
CA LEU A 83 -4.82 -10.06 3.61
C LEU A 83 -3.58 -10.05 4.49
N GLY A 84 -2.46 -9.56 3.97
CA GLY A 84 -1.21 -9.45 4.71
C GLY A 84 -1.35 -8.61 5.98
N VAL A 85 -2.03 -7.46 5.91
CA VAL A 85 -2.30 -6.63 7.09
C VAL A 85 -3.23 -7.34 8.06
N LEU A 86 -4.34 -7.91 7.59
CA LEU A 86 -5.29 -8.65 8.44
C LEU A 86 -4.61 -9.81 9.19
N VAL A 87 -3.82 -10.61 8.48
CA VAL A 87 -3.05 -11.72 9.06
C VAL A 87 -2.00 -11.18 10.02
N SER A 88 -1.27 -10.14 9.64
CA SER A 88 -0.24 -9.56 10.52
C SER A 88 -0.82 -9.05 11.83
N ASP A 89 -2.00 -8.42 11.76
CA ASP A 89 -2.66 -7.90 12.94
C ASP A 89 -3.23 -9.02 13.81
N ALA A 90 -3.81 -10.06 13.23
CA ALA A 90 -4.27 -11.23 13.97
C ALA A 90 -3.10 -11.91 14.72
N LEU A 91 -1.94 -12.05 14.09
CA LEU A 91 -0.74 -12.63 14.69
C LEU A 91 -0.18 -11.74 15.81
N ILE A 92 -0.10 -10.43 15.59
CA ILE A 92 0.36 -9.46 16.61
C ILE A 92 -0.59 -9.47 17.80
N ASN A 93 -1.91 -9.42 17.57
CA ASN A 93 -2.91 -9.45 18.64
C ASN A 93 -2.84 -10.76 19.44
N ALA A 94 -2.67 -11.90 18.75
CA ALA A 94 -2.50 -13.19 19.41
C ALA A 94 -1.22 -13.25 20.27
N HIS A 95 -0.12 -12.67 19.80
CA HIS A 95 1.14 -12.58 20.54
C HIS A 95 1.00 -11.77 21.84
N PHE A 96 0.20 -10.70 21.82
CA PHE A 96 -0.08 -9.88 23.00
C PHE A 96 -1.31 -10.35 23.81
N HIS A 97 -1.86 -11.53 23.53
CA HIS A 97 -3.07 -12.07 24.18
C HIS A 97 -4.28 -11.11 24.14
N SER A 98 -4.37 -10.28 23.10
CA SER A 98 -5.49 -9.37 22.84
C SER A 98 -6.52 -10.02 21.93
N SER A 99 -7.72 -9.43 21.83
CA SER A 99 -8.72 -9.85 20.84
C SER A 99 -8.13 -9.77 19.43
N MET A 100 -8.28 -10.85 18.65
CA MET A 100 -7.78 -10.88 17.27
C MET A 100 -8.43 -9.80 16.40
N LEU A 101 -9.72 -9.54 16.62
CA LEU A 101 -10.47 -8.46 15.98
C LEU A 101 -10.82 -7.41 17.02
N ASP A 102 -10.36 -6.20 16.78
CA ASP A 102 -10.61 -5.06 17.64
C ASP A 102 -11.21 -3.92 16.82
N THR A 103 -12.29 -3.31 17.32
CA THR A 103 -12.94 -2.17 16.67
C THR A 103 -12.01 -0.98 16.54
N ARG A 104 -10.97 -0.87 17.38
CA ARG A 104 -9.91 0.15 17.30
C ARG A 104 -9.10 0.10 16.01
N MET A 105 -9.18 -1.00 15.26
CA MET A 105 -8.47 -1.17 13.99
C MET A 105 -9.21 -0.53 12.81
N ILE A 106 -10.53 -0.32 12.94
CA ILE A 106 -11.40 0.20 11.89
C ILE A 106 -10.91 1.55 11.33
N PRO A 107 -10.53 2.56 12.15
CA PRO A 107 -10.02 3.83 11.64
C PRO A 107 -8.74 3.65 10.80
N GLY A 108 -7.87 2.72 11.19
CA GLY A 108 -6.66 2.40 10.44
C GLY A 108 -6.97 1.79 9.07
N TYR A 109 -7.85 0.79 9.02
CA TYR A 109 -8.31 0.17 7.78
C TYR A 109 -9.01 1.17 6.85
N PHE A 110 -9.81 2.08 7.40
CA PHE A 110 -10.41 3.17 6.64
C PHE A 110 -9.33 4.04 5.97
N CYS A 111 -8.28 4.43 6.71
CA CYS A 111 -7.17 5.21 6.16
C CYS A 111 -6.37 4.44 5.08
N PHE A 112 -6.22 3.13 5.22
CA PHE A 112 -5.61 2.30 4.17
C PHE A 112 -6.45 2.27 2.90
N GLY A 113 -7.78 2.20 3.03
CA GLY A 113 -8.72 2.34 1.92
C GLY A 113 -8.57 3.69 1.20
N ILE A 114 -8.53 4.79 1.94
CA ILE A 114 -8.31 6.13 1.36
C ILE A 114 -6.95 6.22 0.65
N SER A 115 -5.90 5.67 1.26
CA SER A 115 -4.55 5.64 0.65
C SER A 115 -4.54 4.84 -0.65
N PHE A 116 -5.24 3.71 -0.70
CA PHE A 116 -5.44 2.94 -1.93
C PHE A 116 -6.17 3.76 -3.00
N LEU A 117 -7.26 4.45 -2.65
CA LEU A 117 -8.02 5.27 -3.59
C LEU A 117 -7.18 6.42 -4.16
N LEU A 118 -6.37 7.09 -3.33
CA LEU A 118 -5.43 8.11 -3.77
C LEU A 118 -4.41 7.55 -4.76
N GLY A 119 -3.83 6.38 -4.46
CA GLY A 119 -2.88 5.75 -5.37
C GLY A 119 -3.51 5.29 -6.68
N ALA A 120 -4.77 4.82 -6.63
CA ALA A 120 -5.53 4.47 -7.82
C ALA A 120 -5.82 5.70 -8.70
N TRP A 121 -6.08 6.86 -8.08
CA TRP A 121 -6.26 8.14 -8.77
C TRP A 121 -4.97 8.64 -9.42
N LEU A 122 -3.82 8.43 -8.79
CA LEU A 122 -2.51 8.82 -9.33
C LEU A 122 -2.02 7.94 -10.50
N ARG A 123 -2.67 6.80 -10.74
CA ARG A 123 -2.27 5.86 -11.79
C ARG A 123 -2.38 6.51 -13.18
N GLY A 124 -1.33 6.42 -13.99
CA GLY A 124 -1.29 6.95 -15.35
C GLY A 124 -0.80 8.40 -15.47
N THR A 125 -0.51 9.07 -14.37
CA THR A 125 0.00 10.45 -14.39
C THR A 125 1.51 10.49 -14.68
N ALA A 126 1.92 11.27 -15.70
CA ALA A 126 3.32 11.38 -16.15
C ALA A 126 4.28 12.04 -15.12
N ARG A 127 3.76 12.78 -14.11
CA ARG A 127 4.54 13.43 -13.03
C ARG A 127 4.61 12.56 -11.76
N ARG A 128 4.99 11.30 -11.95
CA ARG A 128 4.76 10.18 -11.02
C ARG A 128 5.38 10.35 -9.62
N THR A 129 6.55 10.95 -9.50
CA THR A 129 7.29 10.92 -8.22
C THR A 129 6.83 12.01 -7.25
N PHE A 130 6.69 13.26 -7.70
CA PHE A 130 6.27 14.36 -6.81
C PHE A 130 4.88 14.12 -6.23
N TRP A 131 3.90 13.80 -7.07
CA TRP A 131 2.53 13.56 -6.61
C TRP A 131 2.41 12.31 -5.74
N LEU A 132 3.23 11.29 -5.98
CA LEU A 132 3.27 10.12 -5.12
C LEU A 132 3.82 10.47 -3.74
N LEU A 133 4.93 11.22 -3.65
CA LEU A 133 5.47 11.68 -2.37
C LEU A 133 4.48 12.59 -1.63
N ALA A 134 3.80 13.50 -2.35
CA ALA A 134 2.76 14.35 -1.76
C ALA A 134 1.59 13.50 -1.21
N ALA A 135 1.15 12.48 -1.96
CA ALA A 135 0.12 11.57 -1.49
C ALA A 135 0.59 10.71 -0.31
N THR A 136 1.87 10.33 -0.25
CA THR A 136 2.44 9.64 0.91
C THR A 136 2.38 10.52 2.16
N VAL A 137 2.83 11.78 2.07
CA VAL A 137 2.76 12.74 3.18
C VAL A 137 1.31 12.95 3.63
N PHE A 138 0.40 13.12 2.67
CA PHE A 138 -1.02 13.25 2.96
C PHE A 138 -1.60 12.00 3.64
N SER A 139 -1.31 10.80 3.14
CA SER A 139 -1.76 9.53 3.71
C SER A 139 -1.29 9.35 5.15
N SER A 140 -0.02 9.63 5.45
CA SER A 140 0.51 9.53 6.82
C SER A 140 -0.12 10.57 7.74
N PHE A 141 -0.30 11.81 7.27
CA PHE A 141 -0.95 12.87 8.05
C PHE A 141 -2.43 12.57 8.30
N PHE A 142 -3.15 12.11 7.27
CA PHE A 142 -4.55 11.73 7.37
C PHE A 142 -4.74 10.55 8.32
N PHE A 143 -3.91 9.51 8.21
CA PHE A 143 -3.88 8.40 9.14
C PHE A 143 -3.68 8.88 10.58
N TYR A 144 -2.72 9.77 10.81
CA TYR A 144 -2.46 10.34 12.12
C TYR A 144 -3.67 11.08 12.70
N VAL A 145 -4.26 12.00 11.94
CA VAL A 145 -5.40 12.79 12.42
C VAL A 145 -6.62 11.89 12.69
N VAL A 146 -6.93 10.95 11.79
CA VAL A 146 -8.11 10.08 11.92
C VAL A 146 -7.96 9.12 13.10
N THR A 147 -6.80 8.47 13.24
CA THR A 147 -6.60 7.49 14.33
C THR A 147 -6.57 8.14 15.71
N ASN A 148 -5.97 9.33 15.85
CA ASN A 148 -5.99 10.06 17.11
C ASN A 148 -7.36 10.70 17.40
N THR A 149 -8.09 11.15 16.38
CA THR A 149 -9.47 11.63 16.54
C THR A 149 -10.39 10.47 16.94
N ALA A 150 -10.22 9.28 16.36
CA ALA A 150 -10.97 8.11 16.74
C ALA A 150 -10.64 7.67 18.17
N ALA A 151 -9.37 7.70 18.58
CA ALA A 151 -8.98 7.46 19.96
C ALA A 151 -9.68 8.46 20.90
N TRP A 152 -9.58 9.76 20.61
CA TRP A 152 -10.26 10.81 21.38
C TRP A 152 -11.79 10.67 21.41
N TYR A 153 -12.43 10.26 20.32
CA TYR A 153 -13.89 10.23 20.24
C TYR A 153 -14.46 8.96 20.89
N PHE A 154 -13.91 7.79 20.58
CA PHE A 154 -14.48 6.49 20.95
C PHE A 154 -13.99 5.92 22.29
N ASP A 155 -13.11 6.60 23.04
CA ASP A 155 -12.53 6.15 24.33
C ASP A 155 -13.24 4.98 25.03
N SER A 156 -12.46 3.92 25.31
CA SER A 156 -12.74 2.69 26.09
C SER A 156 -12.81 1.40 25.25
N PRO A 157 -11.78 0.53 25.31
CA PRO A 157 -12.03 -0.91 25.25
C PRO A 157 -12.60 -1.35 26.61
N ALA A 158 -13.60 -2.23 26.59
CA ALA A 158 -13.81 -3.14 27.72
C ALA A 158 -12.44 -3.77 28.05
N PRO A 159 -11.85 -3.50 29.23
CA PRO A 159 -12.51 -3.29 30.52
C PRO A 159 -12.28 -1.91 31.19
N LEU A 160 -11.73 -0.90 30.51
CA LEU A 160 -11.42 0.40 31.13
C LEU A 160 -12.67 1.30 31.20
N THR A 161 -13.21 1.51 32.39
CA THR A 161 -14.42 2.31 32.64
C THR A 161 -14.20 3.83 32.65
N ILE A 162 -12.99 4.31 32.30
CA ILE A 162 -12.62 5.73 32.38
C ILE A 162 -12.25 6.24 30.98
N PRO A 163 -12.78 7.39 30.52
CA PRO A 163 -12.40 7.99 29.24
C PRO A 163 -10.92 8.41 29.26
N LEU A 164 -10.17 8.04 28.21
CA LEU A 164 -8.74 8.37 28.08
C LEU A 164 -8.48 9.86 27.87
N TYR A 165 -9.44 10.60 27.28
CA TYR A 165 -9.31 12.02 26.99
C TYR A 165 -10.58 12.82 27.37
N PRO A 166 -10.43 14.08 27.79
CA PRO A 166 -11.57 14.99 27.93
C PRO A 166 -12.32 15.17 26.60
N LYS A 167 -13.65 15.07 26.60
CA LYS A 167 -14.50 15.22 25.40
C LYS A 167 -14.76 16.69 25.05
N ASN A 168 -13.68 17.43 24.84
CA ASN A 168 -13.67 18.82 24.43
C ASN A 168 -12.50 19.09 23.47
N PHE A 169 -12.42 20.31 22.94
CA PHE A 169 -11.36 20.70 22.01
C PHE A 169 -9.95 20.53 22.60
N GLY A 170 -9.78 20.81 23.91
CA GLY A 170 -8.52 20.61 24.60
C GLY A 170 -8.08 19.15 24.64
N GLY A 171 -8.99 18.22 24.93
CA GLY A 171 -8.70 16.79 24.89
C GLY A 171 -8.45 16.25 23.48
N TRP A 172 -9.09 16.83 22.47
CA TRP A 172 -8.79 16.51 21.06
C TRP A 172 -7.37 16.95 20.68
N LEU A 173 -6.98 18.18 21.05
CA LEU A 173 -5.61 18.66 20.88
C LEU A 173 -4.61 17.81 21.67
N GLN A 174 -4.95 17.40 22.89
CA GLN A 174 -4.12 16.51 23.69
C GLN A 174 -3.89 15.18 22.94
N ALA A 175 -4.93 14.55 22.41
CA ALA A 175 -4.81 13.32 21.63
C ALA A 175 -3.92 13.51 20.38
N LEU A 176 -3.98 14.68 19.73
CA LEU A 176 -3.15 15.04 18.58
C LEU A 176 -1.75 15.57 18.92
N THR A 177 -1.33 15.58 20.18
CA THR A 177 0.00 16.13 20.53
C THR A 177 0.67 15.31 21.61
N VAL A 178 0.26 15.52 22.86
CA VAL A 178 0.86 14.94 24.07
C VAL A 178 0.46 13.48 24.26
N GLY A 179 -0.71 13.08 23.76
CA GLY A 179 -1.26 11.76 24.00
C GLY A 179 -1.70 11.54 25.44
N HIS A 180 -1.86 10.27 25.80
CA HIS A 180 -2.26 9.85 27.13
C HIS A 180 -1.03 9.80 28.07
N PRO A 181 -1.14 10.32 29.31
CA PRO A 181 -0.06 10.22 30.29
C PRO A 181 0.41 8.77 30.49
N GLY A 182 1.72 8.57 30.58
CA GLY A 182 2.33 7.23 30.69
C GLY A 182 2.71 6.59 29.35
N PHE A 183 2.35 7.19 28.22
CA PHE A 183 2.77 6.78 26.89
C PHE A 183 3.60 7.88 26.19
N PRO A 184 4.42 7.52 25.19
CA PRO A 184 5.09 8.51 24.35
C PRO A 184 4.09 9.43 23.64
N PRO A 185 4.44 10.71 23.40
CA PRO A 185 3.55 11.66 22.75
C PRO A 185 3.22 11.25 21.31
N THR A 186 1.98 11.50 20.88
CA THR A 186 1.45 10.93 19.65
C THR A 186 2.10 11.51 18.39
N TRP A 187 2.66 12.72 18.46
CA TRP A 187 3.43 13.29 17.36
C TRP A 187 4.69 12.48 17.02
N LEU A 188 5.25 11.72 17.98
CA LEU A 188 6.36 10.79 17.69
C LEU A 188 5.89 9.63 16.81
N PHE A 189 4.67 9.13 17.02
CA PHE A 189 4.09 8.10 16.16
C PHE A 189 3.90 8.64 14.74
N PHE A 190 3.40 9.88 14.60
CA PHE A 190 3.29 10.53 13.30
C PHE A 190 4.65 10.62 12.60
N ARG A 191 5.69 11.07 13.32
CA ARG A 191 7.06 11.12 12.79
C ARG A 191 7.51 9.76 12.26
N HIS A 192 7.29 8.68 13.03
CA HIS A 192 7.70 7.34 12.60
C HIS A 192 6.91 6.85 11.39
N THR A 193 5.59 7.04 11.38
CA THR A 193 4.73 6.70 10.26
C THR A 193 5.13 7.45 8.99
N LEU A 194 5.35 8.77 9.09
CA LEU A 194 5.79 9.59 7.96
C LEU A 194 7.15 9.14 7.42
N LEU A 195 8.12 8.91 8.30
CA LEU A 195 9.46 8.45 7.89
C LEU A 195 9.41 7.07 7.24
N SER A 196 8.66 6.12 7.82
CA SER A 196 8.51 4.80 7.24
C SER A 196 7.79 4.87 5.90
N ASP A 197 6.71 5.63 5.79
CA ASP A 197 5.94 5.70 4.56
C ASP A 197 6.75 6.34 3.41
N LEU A 198 7.53 7.39 3.69
CA LEU A 198 8.44 7.98 2.72
C LEU A 198 9.57 7.01 2.31
N LEU A 199 10.16 6.30 3.27
CA LEU A 199 11.20 5.30 3.00
C LEU A 199 10.67 4.20 2.07
N PHE A 200 9.54 3.58 2.44
CA PHE A 200 9.00 2.46 1.66
C PHE A 200 8.44 2.91 0.32
N THR A 201 7.79 4.08 0.22
CA THR A 201 7.40 4.67 -1.07
C THR A 201 8.63 4.85 -1.97
N SER A 202 9.74 5.34 -1.42
CA SER A 202 10.98 5.51 -2.17
C SER A 202 11.55 4.16 -2.64
N LEU A 203 11.51 3.13 -1.79
CA LEU A 203 11.91 1.77 -2.16
C LEU A 203 11.02 1.20 -3.29
N PHE A 204 9.71 1.43 -3.25
CA PHE A 204 8.79 1.05 -4.34
C PHE A 204 9.17 1.72 -5.66
N VAL A 205 9.41 3.04 -5.64
CA VAL A 205 9.80 3.81 -6.83
C VAL A 205 11.14 3.29 -7.38
N LEU A 206 12.14 3.12 -6.52
CA LEU A 206 13.47 2.63 -6.90
C LEU A 206 13.40 1.21 -7.45
N GLY A 207 12.73 0.29 -6.74
CA GLY A 207 12.54 -1.09 -7.18
C GLY A 207 11.87 -1.15 -8.54
N GLN A 208 10.79 -0.40 -8.75
CA GLN A 208 10.11 -0.36 -10.04
C GLN A 208 11.03 0.14 -11.17
N SER A 209 11.83 1.17 -10.90
CA SER A 209 12.75 1.74 -11.88
C SER A 209 13.85 0.76 -12.29
N LEU A 210 14.42 0.01 -11.33
CA LEU A 210 15.50 -0.95 -11.57
C LEU A 210 15.02 -2.15 -12.40
N PHE A 211 13.86 -2.70 -12.05
CA PHE A 211 13.31 -3.85 -12.77
C PHE A 211 12.83 -3.49 -14.16
N THR A 212 12.25 -2.30 -14.34
CA THR A 212 11.84 -1.83 -15.66
C THR A 212 13.05 -1.61 -16.58
N ARG A 213 14.15 -1.02 -16.07
CA ARG A 213 15.42 -0.88 -16.81
C ARG A 213 16.00 -2.23 -17.24
N LYS A 214 16.05 -3.20 -16.32
CA LYS A 214 16.55 -4.55 -16.64
C LYS A 214 15.69 -5.26 -17.68
N ALA A 215 14.36 -5.16 -17.58
CA ALA A 215 13.44 -5.75 -18.55
C ALA A 215 13.63 -5.15 -19.96
N VAL A 216 13.81 -3.83 -20.07
CA VAL A 216 14.09 -3.16 -21.35
C VAL A 216 15.44 -3.60 -21.93
N SER A 217 16.49 -3.69 -21.11
CA SER A 217 17.82 -4.17 -21.55
C SER A 217 17.77 -5.61 -22.04
N ALA A 218 17.09 -6.51 -21.32
CA ALA A 218 16.98 -7.91 -21.72
C ALA A 218 16.18 -8.07 -23.03
N ALA A 219 15.19 -7.19 -23.27
CA ALA A 219 14.43 -7.18 -24.52
C ALA A 219 15.24 -6.66 -25.72
N SER A 220 16.18 -5.72 -25.50
CA SER A 220 17.07 -5.25 -26.58
C SER A 220 18.12 -6.26 -27.01
N ASP A 221 18.46 -7.23 -26.15
CA ASP A 221 19.46 -8.27 -26.43
C ASP A 221 18.90 -9.46 -27.22
N LEU A 222 17.58 -9.53 -27.43
CA LEU A 222 16.95 -10.58 -28.23
C LEU A 222 17.12 -10.32 -29.75
N PRO A 223 17.45 -11.35 -30.56
CA PRO A 223 17.57 -11.20 -32.00
C PRO A 223 16.23 -10.70 -32.61
N ARG A 224 16.31 -9.66 -33.45
CA ARG A 224 15.11 -9.12 -34.12
C ARG A 224 14.50 -10.20 -35.02
N PRO A 225 13.16 -10.36 -35.02
CA PRO A 225 12.52 -11.30 -35.93
C PRO A 225 12.78 -10.88 -37.38
N THR A 226 13.46 -11.73 -38.13
CA THR A 226 13.57 -11.64 -39.58
C THR A 226 12.19 -11.97 -40.16
N TYR A 227 11.44 -10.94 -40.56
CA TYR A 227 10.27 -11.18 -41.41
C TYR A 227 10.75 -11.58 -42.80
N PRO A 228 10.22 -12.66 -43.40
CA PRO A 228 10.50 -12.96 -44.79
C PRO A 228 10.06 -11.76 -45.63
N SER A 229 10.97 -11.24 -46.44
CA SER A 229 10.67 -10.21 -47.44
C SER A 229 9.58 -10.76 -48.35
N SER A 230 8.40 -10.14 -48.35
CA SER A 230 7.34 -10.41 -49.32
C SER A 230 7.89 -10.07 -50.71
N VAL A 231 8.22 -11.11 -51.47
CA VAL A 231 8.52 -11.05 -52.90
C VAL A 231 7.20 -11.11 -53.67
#